data_AF-A0A6P6AQP4-F1
#
_entry.id   AF-A0A6P6AQP4-F1
#
_cell.length_a   1.000
_cell.length_b   1.000
_cell.length_c   1.000
_cell.angle_alpha   90.00
_cell.angle_beta   90.00
_cell.angle_gamma   90.00
#
_symmetry.space_group_name_H-M   'P 1'
#
loop_
_entity.id
_entity.type
_entity.pdbx_description
1 polymer ?
#
loop_
_entity_poly.entity_id
_entity_poly.type
_entity_poly.pdbx_seq_one_letter_code
_entity_poly.pdbx_strand_id
1 'polypeptide(L)'
;MATRLARKLLASSSLVSSSSLITRSTVEISSPLVSHGGSRLRWSSSSSSSSAPTASNSSSSKREKKITDRLSAVIDAVNDRKLPPELRGQRNAVRSETDIINVVEQRIWHSMEEGQFENLPGKGKPLNLDTNPHADPAEDTLYRILSKNGCAPEWVELNKEIRSKVSEWRVALKIAWTSKCNGDHVEWIERCEALKMQLRDINDKVFRYNLIVPFGRQMFGLKWEKEVARLEE
;
A
#
# COMPACT_ATOMS: atom_id res chain seq x y z
N MET A 1 57.51 39.44 3.47
CA MET A 1 58.23 38.97 2.27
C MET A 1 58.03 37.45 2.21
N ALA A 2 57.17 36.97 1.29
CA ALA A 2 57.56 36.19 0.09
C ALA A 2 58.08 34.77 0.44
N THR A 3 57.63 33.64 -0.10
CA THR A 3 56.78 33.29 -1.25
C THR A 3 56.47 31.77 -1.22
N ARG A 4 55.28 31.42 -1.74
CA ARG A 4 54.78 30.15 -2.36
C ARG A 4 55.69 28.91 -2.49
N LEU A 5 55.08 27.72 -2.30
CA LEU A 5 55.06 26.51 -3.19
C LEU A 5 54.31 25.38 -2.43
N ALA A 6 53.11 24.93 -2.80
CA ALA A 6 52.68 24.02 -3.88
C ALA A 6 52.28 22.61 -3.38
N ARG A 7 50.98 22.32 -3.54
CA ARG A 7 50.22 21.05 -3.71
C ARG A 7 50.96 19.70 -3.60
N LYS A 8 50.31 18.74 -2.92
CA LYS A 8 49.55 17.64 -3.56
C LYS A 8 48.69 16.84 -2.56
N LEU A 9 47.44 16.63 -2.95
CA LEU A 9 46.46 15.74 -2.33
C LEU A 9 46.67 14.31 -2.88
N LEU A 10 46.58 13.29 -2.02
CA LEU A 10 46.39 11.90 -2.43
C LEU A 10 44.91 11.54 -2.29
N ALA A 11 44.30 11.16 -3.42
CA ALA A 11 42.94 10.68 -3.52
C ALA A 11 42.94 9.16 -3.79
N SER A 12 42.04 8.48 -3.08
CA SER A 12 41.20 7.34 -3.47
C SER A 12 41.74 6.31 -4.46
N SER A 13 41.88 5.11 -3.92
CA SER A 13 42.03 3.79 -4.53
C SER A 13 40.92 3.43 -5.54
N SER A 14 41.37 2.86 -6.65
CA SER A 14 40.61 2.35 -7.79
C SER A 14 39.97 0.98 -7.54
N LEU A 15 38.74 0.83 -8.01
CA LEU A 15 37.98 -0.42 -8.11
C LEU A 15 38.44 -1.22 -9.35
N VAL A 16 38.61 -2.53 -9.18
CA VAL A 16 38.85 -3.47 -10.29
C VAL A 16 37.58 -4.29 -10.54
N SER A 17 37.12 -4.24 -11.79
CA SER A 17 36.01 -5.01 -12.36
C SER A 17 36.28 -6.51 -12.36
N SER A 18 35.22 -7.31 -12.18
CA SER A 18 35.16 -8.67 -12.69
C SER A 18 33.73 -8.95 -13.17
N SER A 19 33.62 -9.21 -14.47
CA SER A 19 32.39 -9.52 -15.18
C SER A 19 32.06 -11.01 -15.07
N SER A 20 30.77 -11.33 -14.91
CA SER A 20 30.25 -12.63 -15.33
C SER A 20 28.83 -12.49 -15.90
N LEU A 21 28.65 -13.08 -17.07
CA LEU A 21 27.42 -13.16 -17.85
C LEU A 21 26.56 -14.31 -17.32
N ILE A 22 25.30 -14.07 -16.97
CA ILE A 22 24.27 -15.12 -16.94
C ILE A 22 22.95 -14.55 -17.46
N THR A 23 22.54 -15.07 -18.61
CA THR A 23 21.22 -14.97 -19.24
C THR A 23 20.13 -15.55 -18.34
N ARG A 24 19.00 -14.86 -18.17
CA ARG A 24 17.79 -15.41 -17.54
C ARG A 24 16.56 -15.18 -18.40
N SER A 25 15.86 -16.28 -18.68
CA SER A 25 14.62 -16.37 -19.45
C SER A 25 13.44 -15.78 -18.69
N THR A 26 12.53 -15.20 -19.46
CA THR A 26 11.21 -14.70 -19.09
C THR A 26 10.25 -15.82 -18.66
N VAL A 27 9.57 -15.64 -17.53
CA VAL A 27 8.23 -16.21 -17.30
C VAL A 27 7.39 -15.15 -16.57
N GLU A 28 6.41 -14.63 -17.32
CA GLU A 28 5.30 -13.79 -16.88
C GLU A 28 4.42 -14.52 -15.85
N ILE A 29 4.19 -13.92 -14.68
CA ILE A 29 3.06 -14.23 -13.82
C ILE A 29 2.36 -12.91 -13.49
N SER A 30 1.21 -12.72 -14.14
CA SER A 30 0.31 -11.61 -13.95
C SER A 30 -0.49 -11.78 -12.65
N SER A 31 -0.45 -10.76 -11.79
CA SER A 31 -1.27 -10.64 -10.58
C SER A 31 -2.57 -9.87 -10.88
N PRO A 32 -3.72 -10.24 -10.31
CA PRO A 32 -4.80 -9.29 -10.10
C PRO A 32 -5.10 -9.06 -8.61
N LEU A 33 -4.84 -7.82 -8.21
CA LEU A 33 -5.72 -6.89 -7.51
C LEU A 33 -6.82 -7.48 -6.58
N VAL A 34 -6.65 -7.25 -5.28
CA VAL A 34 -7.71 -7.40 -4.26
C VAL A 34 -8.48 -6.08 -4.13
N SER A 35 -9.77 -6.13 -4.43
CA SER A 35 -10.75 -5.09 -4.07
C SER A 35 -11.71 -5.65 -3.03
N HIS A 36 -11.87 -4.92 -1.93
CA HIS A 36 -12.83 -5.20 -0.88
C HIS A 36 -14.25 -4.82 -1.33
N GLY A 37 -15.11 -5.83 -1.50
CA GLY A 37 -16.54 -5.66 -1.71
C GLY A 37 -17.28 -6.72 -0.91
N GLY A 38 -17.90 -6.32 0.19
CA GLY A 38 -18.69 -7.19 1.05
C GLY A 38 -19.73 -7.98 0.25
N SER A 39 -19.61 -9.30 0.27
CA SER A 39 -20.62 -10.20 -0.25
C SER A 39 -21.11 -11.06 0.91
N ARG A 40 -22.26 -10.67 1.48
CA ARG A 40 -23.09 -11.57 2.28
C ARG A 40 -23.45 -12.74 1.36
N LEU A 41 -22.74 -13.86 1.50
CA LEU A 41 -23.08 -15.10 0.79
C LEU A 41 -24.34 -15.67 1.41
N ARG A 42 -25.48 -15.26 0.85
CA ARG A 42 -26.78 -15.87 1.05
C ARG A 42 -26.68 -17.34 0.66
N TRP A 43 -26.86 -18.23 1.64
CA TRP A 43 -27.03 -19.66 1.35
C TRP A 43 -28.34 -19.86 0.59
N SER A 44 -28.22 -20.17 -0.70
CA SER A 44 -29.34 -20.63 -1.51
C SER A 44 -29.50 -22.13 -1.28
N SER A 45 -30.40 -22.49 -0.37
CA SER A 45 -30.90 -23.87 -0.26
C SER A 45 -31.64 -24.23 -1.53
N SER A 46 -31.01 -25.02 -2.39
CA SER A 46 -31.66 -25.56 -3.58
C SER A 46 -32.38 -26.84 -3.18
N SER A 47 -33.62 -26.71 -2.70
CA SER A 47 -34.59 -27.81 -2.76
C SER A 47 -35.12 -27.86 -4.19
N SER A 48 -34.84 -28.96 -4.89
CA SER A 48 -35.43 -29.23 -6.20
C SER A 48 -35.97 -30.64 -6.21
N SER A 49 -37.27 -30.73 -5.92
CA SER A 49 -38.10 -31.88 -6.24
C SER A 49 -38.62 -31.73 -7.66
N SER A 50 -38.24 -32.63 -8.57
CA SER A 50 -39.02 -32.93 -9.77
C SER A 50 -38.70 -34.34 -10.31
N SER A 51 -39.74 -35.17 -10.30
CA SER A 51 -39.99 -36.38 -11.11
C SER A 51 -40.25 -35.96 -12.57
N ALA A 52 -39.99 -36.70 -13.66
CA ALA A 52 -39.58 -38.08 -13.96
C ALA A 52 -38.93 -38.12 -15.39
N PRO A 53 -38.95 -39.23 -16.16
CA PRO A 53 -37.89 -40.23 -16.26
C PRO A 53 -37.21 -40.29 -17.64
N THR A 54 -35.94 -40.70 -17.73
CA THR A 54 -35.39 -41.38 -18.92
C THR A 54 -34.22 -42.28 -18.52
N ALA A 55 -34.23 -43.50 -19.06
CA ALA A 55 -33.25 -44.53 -18.80
C ALA A 55 -31.87 -44.20 -19.41
N SER A 56 -30.83 -44.83 -18.86
CA SER A 56 -29.42 -44.92 -19.33
C SER A 56 -28.42 -43.85 -18.87
N ASN A 57 -28.08 -43.83 -17.56
CA ASN A 57 -26.69 -43.92 -17.09
C ASN A 57 -26.60 -43.94 -15.55
N SER A 58 -26.77 -45.13 -14.96
CA SER A 58 -26.60 -45.33 -13.50
C SER A 58 -25.14 -45.17 -13.05
N SER A 59 -24.18 -45.22 -13.98
CA SER A 59 -22.75 -45.15 -13.71
C SER A 59 -22.22 -43.70 -13.64
N SER A 60 -22.74 -42.75 -14.45
CA SER A 60 -22.31 -41.34 -14.38
C SER A 60 -22.87 -40.64 -13.15
N SER A 61 -24.16 -40.85 -12.84
CA SER A 61 -24.79 -40.31 -11.63
C SER A 61 -24.17 -40.86 -10.34
N LYS A 62 -23.73 -42.12 -10.31
CA LYS A 62 -22.94 -42.69 -9.20
C LYS A 62 -21.55 -42.06 -9.08
N ARG A 63 -20.89 -41.74 -10.21
CA ARG A 63 -19.59 -41.05 -10.19
C ARG A 63 -19.73 -39.62 -9.70
N GLU A 64 -20.74 -38.89 -10.16
CA GLU A 64 -21.03 -37.52 -9.70
C GLU A 64 -21.32 -37.49 -8.19
N LYS A 65 -22.17 -38.39 -7.69
CA LYS A 65 -22.42 -38.55 -6.24
C LYS A 65 -21.13 -38.85 -5.46
N LYS A 66 -20.28 -39.74 -5.98
CA LYS A 66 -18.99 -40.05 -5.33
C LYS A 66 -18.02 -38.86 -5.35
N ILE A 67 -18.09 -37.98 -6.35
CA ILE A 67 -17.27 -36.78 -6.41
C ILE A 67 -17.80 -35.73 -5.42
N THR A 68 -19.11 -35.51 -5.36
CA THR A 68 -19.73 -34.58 -4.40
C THR A 68 -19.49 -35.02 -2.96
N ASP A 69 -19.58 -36.32 -2.66
CA ASP A 69 -19.33 -36.88 -1.32
C ASP A 69 -17.87 -36.74 -0.89
N ARG A 70 -16.93 -36.80 -1.85
CA ARG A 70 -15.51 -36.58 -1.58
C ARG A 70 -15.22 -35.10 -1.34
N LEU A 71 -15.82 -34.22 -2.13
CA LEU A 71 -15.66 -32.77 -1.97
C LEU A 71 -16.26 -32.30 -0.65
N SER A 72 -17.45 -32.77 -0.29
CA SER A 72 -18.06 -32.48 1.01
C SER A 72 -17.19 -32.99 2.17
N ALA A 73 -16.70 -34.23 2.11
CA ALA A 73 -15.82 -34.77 3.15
C ALA A 73 -14.51 -33.97 3.31
N VAL A 74 -13.93 -33.46 2.21
CA VAL A 74 -12.75 -32.60 2.28
C VAL A 74 -13.08 -31.25 2.89
N ILE A 75 -14.21 -30.64 2.52
CA ILE A 75 -14.67 -29.36 3.07
C ILE A 75 -14.94 -29.51 4.59
N ASP A 76 -15.64 -30.56 5.00
CA ASP A 76 -15.93 -30.87 6.40
C ASP A 76 -14.63 -31.08 7.19
N ALA A 77 -13.67 -31.83 6.67
CA ALA A 77 -12.38 -32.05 7.33
C ALA A 77 -11.55 -30.76 7.48
N VAL A 78 -11.64 -29.84 6.51
CA VAL A 78 -10.97 -28.52 6.58
C VAL A 78 -11.66 -27.64 7.62
N ASN A 79 -12.99 -27.64 7.66
CA ASN A 79 -13.78 -26.88 8.62
C ASN A 79 -13.58 -27.41 10.05
N ASP A 80 -13.53 -28.72 10.24
CA ASP A 80 -13.23 -29.36 11.54
C ASP A 80 -11.88 -28.93 12.10
N ARG A 81 -10.87 -28.70 11.26
CA ARG A 81 -9.56 -28.20 11.71
C ARG A 81 -9.61 -26.76 12.23
N LYS A 82 -10.60 -25.97 11.82
CA LYS A 82 -10.80 -24.59 12.31
C LYS A 82 -11.53 -24.54 13.65
N LEU A 83 -12.19 -25.63 14.04
CA LEU A 83 -12.91 -25.70 15.31
C LEU A 83 -11.95 -25.89 16.50
N PRO A 84 -12.35 -25.39 17.69
CA PRO A 84 -11.70 -25.74 18.95
C PRO A 84 -11.55 -27.27 19.10
N PRO A 85 -10.45 -27.76 19.70
CA PRO A 85 -10.20 -29.19 19.89
C PRO A 85 -11.39 -29.98 20.45
N GLU A 86 -12.16 -29.34 21.33
CA GLU A 86 -13.33 -29.87 22.03
C GLU A 86 -14.52 -30.15 21.09
N LEU A 87 -14.56 -29.49 19.93
CA LEU A 87 -15.64 -29.57 18.94
C LEU A 87 -15.27 -30.38 17.69
N ARG A 88 -14.02 -30.87 17.55
CA ARG A 88 -13.57 -31.60 16.36
C ARG A 88 -14.11 -33.03 16.30
N GLY A 89 -14.45 -33.52 15.10
CA GLY A 89 -14.84 -34.93 14.87
C GLY A 89 -16.23 -35.31 15.40
N GLN A 90 -16.92 -34.38 16.06
CA GLN A 90 -18.30 -34.54 16.48
C GLN A 90 -19.20 -34.03 15.35
N ARG A 91 -19.69 -34.95 14.50
CA ARG A 91 -20.54 -34.66 13.32
C ARG A 91 -21.76 -33.75 13.56
N ASN A 92 -22.17 -33.56 14.83
CA ASN A 92 -23.30 -32.74 15.23
C ASN A 92 -23.00 -31.79 16.43
N ALA A 93 -21.74 -31.56 16.80
CA ALA A 93 -21.43 -30.69 17.96
C ALA A 93 -21.52 -29.21 17.65
N VAL A 94 -21.39 -28.82 16.38
CA VAL A 94 -21.65 -27.46 15.92
C VAL A 94 -23.04 -27.45 15.31
N ARG A 95 -24.07 -27.33 16.16
CA ARG A 95 -25.47 -27.19 15.72
C ARG A 95 -25.77 -25.74 15.35
N SER A 96 -25.09 -24.79 15.97
CA SER A 96 -25.21 -23.35 15.70
C SER A 96 -23.95 -22.57 16.10
N GLU A 97 -23.84 -21.33 15.62
CA GLU A 97 -22.76 -20.39 15.98
C GLU A 97 -22.61 -20.22 17.51
N THR A 98 -23.71 -20.35 18.25
CA THR A 98 -23.73 -20.33 19.73
C THR A 98 -22.90 -21.43 20.38
N ASP A 99 -22.78 -22.61 19.76
CA ASP A 99 -22.01 -23.71 20.34
C ASP A 99 -20.51 -23.40 20.33
N ILE A 100 -20.05 -22.74 19.25
CA ILE A 100 -18.67 -22.26 19.13
C ILE A 100 -18.41 -21.17 20.18
N ILE A 101 -19.33 -20.21 20.31
CA ILE A 101 -19.22 -19.14 21.32
C ILE A 101 -19.13 -19.73 22.72
N ASN A 102 -19.98 -20.70 23.06
CA ASN A 102 -19.99 -21.32 24.39
C ASN A 102 -18.66 -22.01 24.73
N VAL A 103 -18.06 -22.73 23.78
CA VAL A 103 -16.75 -23.39 23.98
C VAL A 103 -15.63 -22.35 24.10
N VAL A 104 -15.67 -21.29 23.29
CA VAL A 104 -14.71 -20.18 23.40
C VAL A 104 -14.83 -19.49 24.76
N GLU A 105 -16.05 -19.18 25.22
CA GLU A 105 -16.31 -18.59 26.53
C GLU A 105 -15.78 -19.49 27.66
N GLN A 106 -16.10 -20.78 27.67
CA GLN A 106 -15.58 -21.73 28.66
C GLN A 106 -14.05 -21.72 28.72
N ARG A 107 -13.39 -21.62 27.57
CA ARG A 107 -11.93 -21.56 27.49
C ARG A 107 -11.36 -20.25 28.01
N ILE A 108 -12.05 -19.13 27.76
CA ILE A 108 -11.68 -17.82 28.32
C ILE A 108 -11.81 -17.87 29.85
N TRP A 109 -12.93 -18.36 30.38
CA TRP A 109 -13.15 -18.52 31.82
C TRP A 109 -12.06 -19.37 32.47
N HIS A 110 -11.76 -20.54 31.91
CA HIS A 110 -10.71 -21.41 32.43
C HIS A 110 -9.33 -20.71 32.40
N SER A 111 -9.02 -20.00 31.32
CA SER A 111 -7.77 -19.23 31.20
C SER A 111 -7.69 -18.06 32.19
N MET A 112 -8.84 -17.47 32.57
CA MET A 112 -8.93 -16.45 33.61
C MET A 112 -8.71 -17.05 35.01
N GLU A 113 -9.33 -18.19 35.32
CA GLU A 113 -9.12 -18.91 36.58
C GLU A 113 -7.67 -19.37 36.76
N GLU A 114 -7.04 -19.83 35.69
CA GLU A 114 -5.61 -20.19 35.67
C GLU A 114 -4.67 -18.98 35.76
N GLY A 115 -5.18 -17.74 35.68
CA GLY A 115 -4.36 -16.54 35.73
C GLY A 115 -3.47 -16.33 34.51
N GLN A 116 -3.78 -16.96 33.36
CA GLN A 116 -2.98 -16.85 32.11
C GLN A 116 -2.88 -15.39 31.61
N PHE A 117 -3.85 -14.54 31.98
CA PHE A 117 -3.86 -13.11 31.65
C PHE A 117 -3.09 -12.22 32.63
N GLU A 118 -2.61 -12.76 33.76
CA GLU A 118 -1.90 -11.98 34.77
C GLU A 118 -0.45 -11.67 34.39
N ASN A 119 0.23 -12.64 33.79
CA ASN A 119 1.66 -12.55 33.42
C ASN A 119 1.87 -12.32 31.91
N LEU A 120 1.02 -11.52 31.28
CA LEU A 120 1.17 -11.20 29.85
C LEU A 120 2.42 -10.32 29.61
N PRO A 121 3.20 -10.61 28.56
CA PRO A 121 4.32 -9.77 28.18
C PRO A 121 3.82 -8.36 27.84
N GLY A 122 4.32 -7.36 28.57
CA GLY A 122 3.95 -5.96 28.35
C GLY A 122 2.72 -5.46 29.12
N LYS A 123 2.11 -6.26 29.99
CA LYS A 123 1.03 -5.80 30.87
C LYS A 123 1.50 -4.60 31.70
N GLY A 124 0.75 -3.50 31.64
CA GLY A 124 1.05 -2.25 32.37
C GLY A 124 2.22 -1.42 31.82
N LYS A 125 2.89 -1.87 30.76
CA LYS A 125 3.93 -1.07 30.08
C LYS A 125 3.31 -0.25 28.95
N PRO A 126 3.81 0.96 28.67
CA PRO A 126 3.40 1.71 27.49
C PRO A 126 3.66 0.89 26.23
N LEU A 127 2.73 0.94 25.28
CA LEU A 127 2.86 0.23 24.02
C LEU A 127 4.00 0.84 23.20
N ASN A 128 4.88 -0.01 22.65
CA ASN A 128 5.92 0.44 21.72
C ASN A 128 5.28 0.72 20.36
N LEU A 129 5.14 2.00 20.03
CA LEU A 129 4.61 2.46 18.73
C LEU A 129 5.72 2.63 17.67
N ASP A 130 6.97 2.37 18.04
CA ASP A 130 8.16 2.67 17.22
C ASP A 130 8.37 1.70 16.05
N THR A 131 7.73 0.54 16.06
CA THR A 131 7.94 -0.51 15.04
C THR A 131 6.62 -0.83 14.37
N ASN A 132 6.58 -0.68 13.06
CA ASN A 132 5.42 -1.06 12.27
C ASN A 132 5.59 -2.48 11.74
N PRO A 133 4.88 -3.50 12.28
CA PRO A 133 5.00 -4.89 11.82
C PRO A 133 4.47 -5.10 10.39
N HIS A 134 3.78 -4.11 9.81
CA HIS A 134 3.24 -4.16 8.45
C HIS A 134 4.12 -3.43 7.43
N ALA A 135 5.18 -2.74 7.87
CA ALA A 135 6.14 -2.10 6.97
C ALA A 135 7.25 -3.07 6.55
N ASP A 136 7.85 -2.82 5.40
CA ASP A 136 9.08 -3.52 5.01
C ASP A 136 10.19 -3.23 6.04
N PRO A 137 10.97 -4.23 6.51
CA PRO A 137 11.97 -4.01 7.54
C PRO A 137 13.05 -2.98 7.19
N ALA A 138 13.39 -2.83 5.91
CA ALA A 138 14.34 -1.82 5.46
C ALA A 138 13.73 -0.41 5.52
N GLU A 139 12.47 -0.27 5.06
CA GLU A 139 11.73 0.99 5.10
C GLU A 139 11.46 1.46 6.54
N ASP A 140 11.04 0.57 7.44
CA ASP A 140 10.83 0.86 8.87
C ASP A 140 12.13 1.34 9.53
N THR A 141 13.26 0.68 9.22
CA THR A 141 14.57 1.08 9.73
C THR A 141 14.99 2.45 9.21
N LEU A 142 14.76 2.74 7.92
CA LEU A 142 15.03 4.05 7.32
C LEU A 142 14.23 5.15 8.02
N TYR A 143 12.92 5.00 8.15
CA TYR A 143 12.07 6.01 8.80
C TYR A 143 12.40 6.20 10.28
N ARG A 144 12.79 5.14 10.98
CA ARG A 144 13.25 5.21 12.36
C ARG A 144 14.56 5.96 12.51
N ILE A 145 15.50 5.82 11.58
CA ILE A 145 16.75 6.60 11.60
C ILE A 145 16.42 8.07 11.33
N LEU A 146 15.58 8.36 10.34
CA LEU A 146 15.17 9.74 10.02
C LEU A 146 14.48 10.42 11.21
N SER A 147 13.51 9.74 11.84
CA SER A 147 12.77 10.29 12.98
C SER A 147 13.66 10.56 14.19
N LYS A 148 14.62 9.67 14.48
CA LYS A 148 15.61 9.87 15.54
C LYS A 148 16.50 11.09 15.31
N ASN A 149 16.75 11.46 14.06
CA ASN A 149 17.53 12.65 13.70
C ASN A 149 16.65 13.91 13.50
N GLY A 150 15.32 13.80 13.68
CA GLY A 150 14.38 14.89 13.40
C GLY A 150 14.27 15.24 11.91
N CYS A 151 14.69 14.35 11.02
CA CYS A 151 14.60 14.51 9.57
C CYS A 151 13.29 13.92 9.04
N ALA A 152 12.76 14.51 7.96
CA ALA A 152 11.57 14.00 7.30
C ALA A 152 11.96 13.08 6.13
N PRO A 153 11.08 12.15 5.72
CA PRO A 153 11.25 11.40 4.48
C PRO A 153 11.35 12.34 3.27
N GLU A 154 12.09 11.91 2.25
CA GLU A 154 12.32 12.67 1.01
C GLU A 154 11.01 13.20 0.40
N TRP A 155 9.96 12.38 0.33
CA TRP A 155 8.68 12.79 -0.25
C TRP A 155 7.98 13.88 0.56
N VAL A 156 8.17 13.95 1.88
CA VAL A 156 7.63 15.03 2.73
C VAL A 156 8.36 16.34 2.43
N GLU A 157 9.69 16.28 2.33
CA GLU A 157 10.53 17.43 2.01
C GLU A 157 10.24 17.95 0.60
N LEU A 158 10.13 17.06 -0.37
CA LEU A 158 9.80 17.38 -1.75
C LEU A 158 8.41 18.03 -1.87
N ASN A 159 7.40 17.54 -1.13
CA ASN A 159 6.08 18.18 -1.09
C ASN A 159 6.16 19.61 -0.54
N LYS A 160 6.93 19.83 0.53
CA LYS A 160 7.16 21.17 1.08
C LYS A 160 7.84 22.07 0.06
N GLU A 161 8.85 21.58 -0.63
CA GLU A 161 9.55 22.32 -1.69
C GLU A 161 8.60 22.70 -2.84
N ILE A 162 7.83 21.73 -3.36
CA ILE A 162 6.85 21.97 -4.42
C ILE A 162 5.86 23.05 -4.00
N ARG A 163 5.30 22.97 -2.79
CA ARG A 163 4.35 23.98 -2.29
C ARG A 163 4.97 25.36 -2.19
N SER A 164 6.21 25.48 -1.73
CA SER A 164 6.93 26.76 -1.69
C SER A 164 7.10 27.33 -3.09
N LYS A 165 7.66 26.54 -4.02
CA LYS A 165 7.88 26.96 -5.41
C LYS A 165 6.58 27.36 -6.11
N VAL A 166 5.49 26.62 -5.91
CA VAL A 166 4.17 26.95 -6.45
C VAL A 166 3.69 28.31 -5.92
N SER A 167 3.88 28.58 -4.63
CA SER A 167 3.46 29.85 -4.03
C SER A 167 4.27 31.04 -4.56
N GLU A 168 5.59 30.89 -4.64
CA GLU A 168 6.51 31.89 -5.20
C GLU A 168 6.21 32.16 -6.67
N TRP A 169 6.01 31.09 -7.45
CA TRP A 169 5.65 31.17 -8.86
C TRP A 169 4.32 31.89 -9.08
N ARG A 170 3.30 31.63 -8.25
CA ARG A 170 2.01 32.33 -8.33
C ARG A 170 2.12 33.82 -8.01
N VAL A 171 2.93 34.18 -7.02
CA VAL A 171 3.19 35.59 -6.69
C VAL A 171 3.90 36.28 -7.86
N ALA A 172 4.95 35.65 -8.42
CA ALA A 172 5.67 36.17 -9.58
C ALA A 172 4.75 36.31 -10.81
N LEU A 173 3.87 35.34 -11.05
CA LEU A 173 2.86 35.40 -12.11
C LEU A 173 1.90 36.58 -11.91
N LYS A 174 1.43 36.81 -10.68
CA LYS A 174 0.54 37.94 -10.36
C LYS A 174 1.22 39.29 -10.60
N ILE A 175 2.49 39.43 -10.21
CA ILE A 175 3.27 40.66 -10.44
C ILE A 175 3.45 40.89 -11.95
N ALA A 176 3.85 39.86 -12.69
CA ALA A 176 3.99 39.95 -14.14
C ALA A 176 2.66 40.33 -14.81
N TRP A 177 1.54 39.78 -14.34
CA TRP A 177 0.21 40.10 -14.84
C TRP A 177 -0.16 41.57 -14.60
N THR A 178 0.15 42.12 -13.43
CA THR A 178 -0.09 43.55 -13.16
C THR A 178 0.74 44.46 -14.06
N SER A 179 2.00 44.12 -14.37
CA SER A 179 2.82 44.87 -15.33
C SER A 179 2.22 44.85 -16.74
N LYS A 180 1.66 43.70 -17.16
CA LYS A 180 0.95 43.58 -18.44
C LYS A 180 -0.24 44.54 -18.52
N CYS A 181 -1.03 44.64 -17.45
CA CYS A 181 -2.18 45.56 -17.39
C CYS A 181 -1.76 47.04 -17.42
N ASN A 182 -0.54 47.37 -16.99
CA ASN A 182 -0.01 48.72 -16.99
C ASN A 182 0.56 49.16 -18.36
N GLY A 183 0.61 48.28 -19.35
CA GLY A 183 1.03 48.58 -20.73
C GLY A 183 2.40 48.01 -21.15
N ASP A 184 3.14 47.36 -20.25
CA ASP A 184 4.47 46.83 -20.52
C ASP A 184 4.43 45.43 -21.15
N HIS A 185 3.98 45.36 -22.40
CA HIS A 185 3.81 44.09 -23.12
C HIS A 185 5.12 43.35 -23.41
N VAL A 186 6.23 44.05 -23.61
CA VAL A 186 7.54 43.44 -23.88
C VAL A 186 8.06 42.72 -22.64
N GLU A 187 7.99 43.39 -21.48
CA GLU A 187 8.41 42.84 -20.19
C GLU A 187 7.57 41.62 -19.78
N TRP A 188 6.28 41.62 -20.14
CA TRP A 188 5.38 40.49 -19.96
C TRP A 188 5.80 39.24 -20.77
N ILE A 189 6.21 39.40 -22.03
CA ILE A 189 6.59 38.28 -22.89
C ILE A 189 7.82 37.57 -22.33
N GLU A 190 8.86 38.32 -21.98
CA GLU A 190 10.08 37.77 -21.38
C GLU A 190 9.79 37.05 -20.05
N ARG A 191 9.00 37.67 -19.17
CA ARG A 191 8.56 37.05 -17.91
C ARG A 191 7.71 35.81 -18.13
N CYS A 192 6.86 35.77 -19.17
CA CYS A 192 6.06 34.60 -19.50
C CYS A 192 6.92 33.40 -19.85
N GLU A 193 7.98 33.59 -20.63
CA GLU A 193 8.89 32.51 -21.00
C GLU A 193 9.63 31.97 -19.77
N ALA A 194 10.13 32.86 -18.92
CA ALA A 194 10.76 32.49 -17.65
C ALA A 194 9.79 31.73 -16.73
N LEU A 195 8.56 32.22 -16.58
CA LEU A 195 7.52 31.57 -15.75
C LEU A 195 7.09 30.22 -16.31
N LYS A 196 7.04 30.06 -17.64
CA LYS A 196 6.77 28.75 -18.28
C LYS A 196 7.90 27.75 -18.03
N MET A 197 9.16 28.21 -18.02
CA MET A 197 10.29 27.35 -17.65
C MET A 197 10.23 26.93 -16.18
N GLN A 198 9.92 27.85 -15.26
CA GLN A 198 9.71 27.52 -13.85
C GLN A 198 8.54 26.55 -13.64
N LEU A 199 7.46 26.72 -14.40
CA LEU A 199 6.31 25.81 -14.38
C LEU A 199 6.70 24.38 -14.76
N ARG A 200 7.58 24.21 -15.75
CA ARG A 200 8.11 22.90 -16.15
C ARG A 200 8.93 22.28 -15.01
N ASP A 201 9.84 23.03 -14.38
CA ASP A 201 10.62 22.53 -13.22
C ASP A 201 9.71 22.07 -12.06
N ILE A 202 8.66 22.85 -11.77
CA ILE A 202 7.68 22.47 -10.74
C ILE A 202 6.97 21.17 -11.15
N ASN A 203 6.53 21.05 -12.41
CA ASN A 203 5.85 19.86 -12.90
C ASN A 203 6.75 18.62 -12.92
N ASP A 204 8.05 18.78 -13.21
CA ASP A 204 9.02 17.68 -13.14
C ASP A 204 9.19 17.18 -11.70
N LYS A 205 9.21 18.09 -10.71
CA LYS A 205 9.21 17.72 -9.29
C LYS A 205 7.91 17.05 -8.88
N VAL A 206 6.77 17.55 -9.34
CA VAL A 206 5.45 16.92 -9.11
C VAL A 206 5.44 15.49 -9.66
N PHE A 207 5.99 15.28 -10.86
CA PHE A 207 6.13 13.95 -11.43
C PHE A 207 7.03 13.06 -10.56
N ARG A 208 8.20 13.56 -10.15
CA ARG A 208 9.12 12.83 -9.25
C ARG A 208 8.45 12.46 -7.91
N TYR A 209 7.71 13.39 -7.32
CA TYR A 209 6.91 13.18 -6.11
C TYR A 209 5.84 12.09 -6.32
N ASN A 210 5.13 12.11 -7.44
CA ASN A 210 4.10 11.12 -7.74
C ASN A 210 4.65 9.69 -7.91
N LEU A 211 5.93 9.55 -8.28
CA LEU A 211 6.60 8.25 -8.42
C LEU A 211 7.00 7.64 -7.08
N ILE A 212 7.32 8.47 -6.08
CA ILE A 212 7.84 8.00 -4.77
C ILE A 212 6.76 7.86 -3.71
N VAL A 213 5.58 8.44 -3.93
CA VAL A 213 4.51 8.53 -2.94
C VAL A 213 3.51 7.37 -3.10
N PRO A 214 2.99 6.80 -1.98
CA PRO A 214 1.93 5.82 -2.04
C PRO A 214 0.67 6.31 -2.78
N PHE A 215 -0.06 5.37 -3.38
CA PHE A 215 -1.28 5.67 -4.10
C PHE A 215 -2.28 6.46 -3.21
N GLY A 216 -2.95 7.46 -3.79
CA GLY A 216 -3.91 8.34 -3.09
C GLY A 216 -3.32 9.62 -2.49
N ARG A 217 -1.99 9.78 -2.46
CA ARG A 217 -1.31 11.02 -2.02
C ARG A 217 -0.62 11.81 -3.15
N GLN A 218 -0.84 11.37 -4.39
CA GLN A 218 -0.33 12.00 -5.60
C GLN A 218 -0.99 13.36 -5.85
N MET A 219 -0.33 14.22 -6.63
CA MET A 219 -0.81 15.57 -6.95
C MET A 219 -0.82 15.84 -8.46
N PHE A 220 -1.71 16.72 -8.90
CA PHE A 220 -1.78 17.15 -10.28
C PHE A 220 -0.75 18.24 -10.58
N GLY A 221 -0.15 18.16 -11.77
CA GLY A 221 0.69 19.23 -12.29
C GLY A 221 -0.10 20.50 -12.58
N LEU A 222 0.59 21.63 -12.56
CA LEU A 222 0.05 22.94 -12.90
C LEU A 222 -0.08 23.09 -14.42
N LYS A 223 -1.15 23.75 -14.87
CA LYS A 223 -1.38 24.09 -16.28
C LYS A 223 -1.40 25.60 -16.45
N TRP A 224 -0.62 26.11 -17.41
CA TRP A 224 -0.48 27.55 -17.69
C TRP A 224 -1.83 28.22 -17.90
N GLU A 225 -2.63 27.71 -18.84
CA GLU A 225 -3.94 28.27 -19.21
C GLU A 225 -4.89 28.40 -18.00
N LYS A 226 -4.91 27.38 -17.13
CA LYS A 226 -5.76 27.36 -15.94
C LYS A 226 -5.34 28.38 -14.89
N GLU A 227 -4.05 28.70 -14.80
CA GLU A 227 -3.54 29.68 -13.84
C GLU A 227 -3.73 31.10 -14.36
N VAL A 228 -3.61 31.32 -15.68
CA VAL A 228 -3.92 32.61 -16.31
C VAL A 228 -5.42 32.93 -16.27
N ALA A 229 -6.29 31.96 -16.58
CA ALA A 229 -7.74 32.15 -16.49
C ALA A 229 -8.19 32.56 -15.08
N ARG A 230 -7.49 32.08 -14.04
CA ARG A 230 -7.75 32.43 -12.63
C ARG A 230 -7.38 33.86 -12.24
N LEU A 231 -6.63 34.57 -13.10
CA LEU A 231 -6.28 35.98 -12.93
C LEU A 231 -7.16 36.91 -13.79
N GLU A 232 -7.88 36.33 -14.76
CA GLU A 232 -8.86 37.05 -15.59
C GLU A 232 -10.23 37.16 -14.91
N GLU A 233 -10.53 36.21 -14.01
CA GLU A 233 -11.73 36.17 -13.14
C GLU A 233 -11.58 37.07 -11.90
#